data_AF-A0A3A9A8S3-F1
#
_entry.id   AF-A0A3A9A8S3-F1
#
_cell.length_a   1.000
_cell.length_b   1.000
_cell.length_c   1.000
_cell.angle_alpha   90.00
_cell.angle_beta   90.00
_cell.angle_gamma   90.00
#
_symmetry.space_group_name_H-M   'P 1'
#
loop_
_entity.id
_entity.type
_entity.pdbx_description
1 polymer ?
#
loop_
_entity_poly.entity_id
_entity_poly.type
_entity_poly.pdbx_seq_one_letter_code
_entity_poly.pdbx_strand_id
1 'polypeptide(L)'
;MIHIYECDDSFLYEIIENYKETKTEEEKNEIFHSFCSSIWSSDNKRRIYKKSIRFNVRKDLLQTELGQAFDAWSDIEYTYYKSMTKDENWCSIIRQKINNIYTRYFDKEVILSKEYMDLLKTPKKLYYQWISGIDMDTYTVTELIDNAIDNAQKVKIKLQKEKMSLSWNEYKNVVEEFLKRCFDNCKLIGEYEDKTKINTMLDFLTEDHFYVGYICRTLENYFKNYQKEYYGVRRGHGNIYSRCKQCGSLIEKTGNKRLYCDKCAELSKKESNRKSDKKYKDRKRENKKS
;
A
#
# COMPACT_ATOMS: atom_id res chain seq x y z
N MET A 1 -32.12 6.96 23.84
CA MET A 1 -31.92 7.17 22.40
C MET A 1 -32.32 5.86 21.74
N ILE A 2 -33.44 5.82 21.04
CA ILE A 2 -33.98 4.60 20.45
C ILE A 2 -33.16 4.36 19.17
N HIS A 3 -32.42 3.24 19.11
CA HIS A 3 -31.75 2.80 17.88
C HIS A 3 -32.86 2.33 16.93
N ILE A 4 -33.20 3.13 15.91
CA ILE A 4 -34.31 2.82 14.98
C ILE A 4 -33.81 2.14 13.69
N TYR A 5 -32.50 2.14 13.43
CA TYR A 5 -31.92 1.58 12.19
C TYR A 5 -30.78 0.59 12.47
N GLU A 6 -31.01 -0.69 12.23
CA GLU A 6 -30.02 -1.77 12.26
C GLU A 6 -29.71 -2.21 10.82
N CYS A 7 -28.45 -2.08 10.39
CA CYS A 7 -28.00 -2.45 9.05
C CYS A 7 -27.61 -3.93 8.90
N ASP A 8 -27.70 -4.72 9.97
CA ASP A 8 -27.00 -6.01 10.06
C ASP A 8 -27.54 -7.08 9.08
N ASP A 9 -28.73 -6.88 8.51
CA ASP A 9 -29.33 -7.74 7.46
C ASP A 9 -29.81 -6.95 6.21
N SER A 10 -29.51 -5.66 6.10
CA SER A 10 -29.98 -4.83 4.97
C SER A 10 -29.04 -4.91 3.77
N PHE A 11 -29.63 -4.89 2.57
CA PHE A 11 -28.87 -4.73 1.33
C PHE A 11 -28.27 -3.33 1.25
N LEU A 12 -27.08 -3.22 0.66
CA LEU A 12 -26.40 -1.93 0.53
C LEU A 12 -27.20 -0.93 -0.31
N TYR A 13 -27.90 -1.39 -1.36
CA TYR A 13 -28.74 -0.51 -2.18
C TYR A 13 -29.83 0.15 -1.34
N GLU A 14 -30.52 -0.59 -0.47
CA GLU A 14 -31.57 -0.07 0.41
C GLU A 14 -31.02 0.99 1.38
N ILE A 15 -29.84 0.75 1.94
CA ILE A 15 -29.19 1.71 2.85
C ILE A 15 -28.90 3.02 2.11
N ILE A 16 -28.40 2.94 0.87
CA ILE A 16 -28.08 4.11 0.05
C ILE A 16 -29.36 4.83 -0.40
N GLU A 17 -30.39 4.11 -0.83
CA GLU A 17 -31.69 4.66 -1.22
C GLU A 17 -32.35 5.38 -0.06
N ASN A 18 -32.46 4.73 1.11
CA ASN A 18 -32.96 5.35 2.33
C ASN A 18 -32.19 6.65 2.64
N TYR A 19 -30.85 6.60 2.61
CA TYR A 19 -30.03 7.79 2.82
C TYR A 19 -30.33 8.93 1.83
N LYS A 20 -30.65 8.61 0.56
CA LYS A 20 -30.95 9.59 -0.48
C LYS A 20 -32.36 10.16 -0.38
N GLU A 21 -33.34 9.35 0.00
CA GLU A 21 -34.75 9.71 0.08
C GLU A 21 -35.12 10.44 1.36
N THR A 22 -34.35 10.20 2.43
CA THR A 22 -34.48 10.89 3.72
C THR A 22 -34.31 12.41 3.57
N LYS A 23 -35.23 13.16 4.19
CA LYS A 23 -35.30 14.63 4.09
C LYS A 23 -34.50 15.36 5.17
N THR A 24 -34.34 14.76 6.35
CA THR A 24 -33.66 15.40 7.48
C THR A 24 -32.18 15.01 7.52
N GLU A 25 -31.32 15.91 7.99
CA GLU A 25 -29.89 15.60 8.10
C GLU A 25 -29.62 14.69 9.31
N GLU A 26 -30.46 14.76 10.34
CA GLU A 26 -30.41 13.89 11.51
C GLU A 26 -30.58 12.42 11.12
N GLU A 27 -31.65 12.08 10.40
CA GLU A 27 -31.92 10.70 9.94
C GLU A 27 -30.81 10.22 8.98
N LYS A 28 -30.30 11.09 8.10
CA LYS A 28 -29.15 10.75 7.23
C LYS A 28 -27.91 10.37 8.04
N ASN A 29 -27.63 11.11 9.10
CA ASN A 29 -26.50 10.83 9.97
C ASN A 29 -26.72 9.53 10.75
N GLU A 30 -27.93 9.22 11.18
CA GLU A 30 -28.26 7.95 11.83
C GLU A 30 -28.03 6.75 10.90
N ILE A 31 -28.54 6.81 9.66
CA ILE A 31 -28.33 5.77 8.64
C ILE A 31 -26.82 5.60 8.38
N PHE A 32 -26.11 6.71 8.19
CA PHE A 32 -24.67 6.68 7.93
C PHE A 32 -23.85 6.13 9.12
N HIS A 33 -24.22 6.48 10.35
CA HIS A 33 -23.59 5.95 11.55
C HIS A 33 -23.84 4.46 11.73
N SER A 34 -25.05 3.98 11.41
CA SER A 34 -25.37 2.56 11.44
C SER A 34 -24.54 1.80 10.39
N PHE A 35 -24.46 2.30 9.16
CA PHE A 35 -23.58 1.77 8.10
C PHE A 35 -22.11 1.69 8.55
N CYS A 36 -21.55 2.77 9.10
CA CYS A 36 -20.17 2.76 9.59
C CYS A 36 -19.98 1.76 10.73
N SER A 37 -20.95 1.64 11.62
CA SER A 37 -20.92 0.69 12.73
C SER A 37 -20.84 -0.76 12.22
N SER A 38 -21.65 -1.14 11.23
CA SER A 38 -21.60 -2.48 10.61
C SER A 38 -20.26 -2.75 9.89
N ILE A 39 -19.67 -1.75 9.23
CA ILE A 39 -18.32 -1.87 8.65
C ILE A 39 -17.27 -2.13 9.73
N TRP A 40 -17.33 -1.42 10.85
CA TRP A 40 -16.32 -1.56 11.91
C TRP A 40 -16.52 -2.79 12.79
N SER A 41 -17.76 -3.24 12.97
CA SER A 41 -18.11 -4.47 13.70
C SER A 41 -17.77 -5.73 12.90
N SER A 42 -17.73 -5.65 11.56
CA SER A 42 -17.38 -6.76 10.67
C SER A 42 -16.17 -7.57 11.15
N ASP A 43 -16.34 -8.89 11.19
CA ASP A 43 -15.31 -9.85 11.57
C ASP A 43 -14.16 -9.97 10.58
N ASN A 44 -14.28 -9.33 9.41
CA ASN A 44 -13.19 -9.21 8.45
C ASN A 44 -12.11 -8.21 8.89
N LYS A 45 -11.62 -8.40 10.12
CA LYS A 45 -10.55 -7.63 10.75
C LYS A 45 -9.23 -7.93 10.05
N ARG A 46 -8.39 -6.90 9.92
CA ARG A 46 -7.06 -7.04 9.36
C ARG A 46 -6.21 -7.98 10.22
N ARG A 47 -5.61 -8.99 9.60
CA ARG A 47 -4.68 -9.93 10.25
C ARG A 47 -3.33 -9.91 9.55
N ILE A 48 -2.27 -9.76 10.34
CA ILE A 48 -0.88 -9.89 9.90
C ILE A 48 -0.41 -11.29 10.24
N TYR A 49 0.34 -11.92 9.34
CA TYR A 49 0.95 -13.20 9.60
C TYR A 49 2.28 -13.33 8.86
N LYS A 50 3.12 -14.26 9.31
CA LYS A 50 4.37 -14.58 8.64
C LYS A 50 4.10 -15.61 7.54
N LYS A 51 4.73 -15.40 6.39
CA LYS A 51 4.82 -16.36 5.30
C LYS A 51 6.29 -16.60 4.99
N SER A 52 6.56 -17.76 4.40
CA SER A 52 7.92 -18.13 4.01
C SER A 52 8.03 -18.35 2.52
N ILE A 53 9.14 -17.92 1.92
CA ILE A 53 9.59 -18.42 0.62
C ILE A 53 10.39 -19.68 0.92
N ARG A 54 9.81 -20.84 0.58
CA ARG A 54 10.43 -22.15 0.82
C ARG A 54 10.85 -22.85 -0.46
N PHE A 55 11.96 -23.56 -0.40
CA PHE A 55 12.37 -24.58 -1.35
C PHE A 55 13.22 -25.62 -0.62
N ASN A 56 13.22 -26.87 -1.10
CA ASN A 56 13.95 -27.95 -0.47
C ASN A 56 15.18 -28.30 -1.31
N VAL A 57 16.36 -28.29 -0.68
CA VAL A 57 17.59 -28.77 -1.30
C VAL A 57 17.54 -30.31 -1.39
N ARG A 58 17.90 -30.89 -2.54
CA ARG A 58 17.89 -32.34 -2.70
C ARG A 58 18.91 -32.99 -1.74
N LYS A 59 18.54 -34.13 -1.16
CA LYS A 59 19.34 -34.77 -0.09
C LYS A 59 20.75 -35.17 -0.53
N ASP A 60 20.90 -35.59 -1.78
CA ASP A 60 22.17 -35.92 -2.43
C ASP A 60 23.06 -34.69 -2.60
N LEU A 61 22.48 -33.51 -2.77
CA LEU A 61 23.20 -32.25 -2.98
C LEU A 61 23.63 -31.58 -1.66
N LEU A 62 23.01 -31.92 -0.52
CA LEU A 62 23.34 -31.37 0.80
C LEU A 62 24.77 -31.68 1.27
N GLN A 63 25.42 -32.68 0.68
CA GLN A 63 26.82 -33.01 0.96
C GLN A 63 27.81 -32.07 0.26
N THR A 64 27.33 -31.26 -0.68
CA THR A 64 28.16 -30.29 -1.41
C THR A 64 28.14 -28.94 -0.71
N GLU A 65 29.24 -28.18 -0.79
CA GLU A 65 29.32 -26.81 -0.24
C GLU A 65 28.21 -25.92 -0.81
N LEU A 66 27.95 -26.03 -2.11
CA LEU A 66 26.91 -25.27 -2.79
C LEU A 66 25.50 -25.64 -2.32
N GLY A 67 25.24 -26.93 -2.08
CA GLY A 67 23.98 -27.39 -1.50
C GLY A 67 23.76 -26.85 -0.08
N GLN A 68 24.81 -26.78 0.74
CA GLN A 68 24.75 -26.17 2.08
C GLN A 68 24.50 -24.67 2.02
N ALA A 69 25.13 -23.96 1.07
CA ALA A 69 24.90 -22.53 0.86
C ALA A 69 23.43 -22.23 0.51
N PHE A 70 22.79 -23.06 -0.32
CA PHE A 70 21.37 -22.92 -0.62
C PHE A 70 20.46 -23.32 0.56
N ASP A 71 20.84 -24.35 1.32
CA ASP A 71 20.04 -24.84 2.45
C ASP A 71 19.91 -23.78 3.55
N ALA A 72 20.97 -23.00 3.80
CA ALA A 72 20.96 -21.86 4.72
C ALA A 72 19.89 -20.80 4.38
N TRP A 73 19.48 -20.71 3.10
CA TRP A 73 18.50 -19.75 2.60
C TRP A 73 17.21 -20.43 2.09
N SER A 74 16.99 -21.69 2.47
CA SER A 74 15.85 -22.51 2.04
C SER A 74 14.49 -22.05 2.60
N ASP A 75 14.49 -21.32 3.73
CA ASP A 75 13.31 -20.73 4.36
C ASP A 75 13.55 -19.24 4.67
N ILE A 76 12.92 -18.36 3.89
CA ILE A 76 13.00 -16.91 4.09
C ILE A 76 11.63 -16.38 4.50
N GLU A 77 11.54 -15.94 5.76
CA GLU A 77 10.32 -15.37 6.32
C GLU A 77 10.08 -13.91 5.90
N TYR A 78 8.81 -13.57 5.66
CA TYR A 78 8.35 -12.21 5.41
C TYR A 78 6.97 -11.97 6.02
N THR A 79 6.68 -10.70 6.34
CA THR A 79 5.38 -10.28 6.86
C THR A 79 4.37 -10.13 5.73
N TYR A 80 3.20 -10.74 5.89
CA TYR A 80 2.10 -10.73 4.92
C TYR A 80 0.77 -10.37 5.60
N TYR A 81 -0.24 -10.06 4.78
CA TYR A 81 -1.59 -9.76 5.23
C TYR A 81 -2.63 -10.37 4.28
N LYS A 82 -3.79 -10.75 4.81
CA LYS A 82 -4.88 -11.29 3.99
C LYS A 82 -5.51 -10.15 3.18
N SER A 83 -5.29 -10.16 1.86
CA SER A 83 -5.75 -9.09 0.96
C SER A 83 -7.12 -9.35 0.32
N MET A 84 -7.66 -10.55 0.48
CA MET A 84 -8.92 -11.00 -0.12
C MET A 84 -9.80 -11.63 0.96
N THR A 85 -11.10 -11.37 0.89
CA THR A 85 -12.10 -12.10 1.67
C THR A 85 -12.77 -13.17 0.80
N LYS A 86 -13.30 -14.22 1.45
CA LYS A 86 -14.19 -15.21 0.81
C LYS A 86 -15.66 -14.86 1.01
N ASP A 87 -15.93 -13.94 1.92
CA ASP A 87 -17.25 -13.46 2.23
C ASP A 87 -17.71 -12.50 1.13
N GLU A 88 -18.91 -12.72 0.62
CA GLU A 88 -19.53 -11.96 -0.46
C GLU A 88 -20.39 -10.81 0.07
N ASN A 89 -20.60 -10.73 1.39
CA ASN A 89 -21.30 -9.61 2.03
C ASN A 89 -20.57 -8.28 1.76
N TRP A 90 -21.34 -7.26 1.36
CA TRP A 90 -20.88 -5.90 1.12
C TRP A 90 -20.04 -5.35 2.29
N CYS A 91 -20.43 -5.62 3.53
CA CYS A 91 -19.72 -5.22 4.74
C CYS A 91 -18.28 -5.72 4.72
N SER A 92 -18.12 -7.02 4.49
CA SER A 92 -16.83 -7.69 4.46
C SER A 92 -15.96 -7.22 3.29
N ILE A 93 -16.55 -6.93 2.14
CA ILE A 93 -15.82 -6.44 0.96
C ILE A 93 -15.31 -5.02 1.17
N ILE A 94 -16.18 -4.09 1.61
CA ILE A 94 -15.79 -2.70 1.91
C ILE A 94 -14.77 -2.68 3.05
N ARG A 95 -14.97 -3.50 4.09
CA ARG A 95 -14.00 -3.66 5.18
C ARG A 95 -12.64 -4.17 4.69
N GLN A 96 -12.63 -5.15 3.79
CA GLN A 96 -11.40 -5.64 3.15
C GLN A 96 -10.70 -4.51 2.37
N LYS A 97 -11.47 -3.71 1.64
CA LYS A 97 -10.94 -2.57 0.87
C LYS A 97 -10.24 -1.57 1.78
N ILE A 98 -10.87 -1.19 2.89
CA ILE A 98 -10.31 -0.29 3.91
C ILE A 98 -9.00 -0.89 4.45
N ASN A 99 -9.00 -2.18 4.83
CA ASN A 99 -7.79 -2.86 5.32
C ASN A 99 -6.65 -2.87 4.29
N ASN A 100 -6.97 -3.06 3.01
CA ASN A 100 -6.00 -3.05 1.90
C ASN A 100 -5.41 -1.64 1.71
N ILE A 101 -6.23 -0.59 1.77
CA ILE A 101 -5.78 0.81 1.71
C ILE A 101 -4.84 1.11 2.87
N TYR A 102 -5.23 0.75 4.11
CA TYR A 102 -4.39 0.93 5.29
C TYR A 102 -3.02 0.28 5.08
N THR A 103 -3.02 -0.98 4.64
CA THR A 103 -1.81 -1.75 4.41
C THR A 103 -0.94 -1.13 3.31
N ARG A 104 -1.56 -0.63 2.24
CA ARG A 104 -0.85 0.01 1.13
C ARG A 104 -0.16 1.31 1.56
N TYR A 105 -0.83 2.17 2.32
CA TYR A 105 -0.38 3.55 2.51
C TYR A 105 0.22 3.86 3.88
N PHE A 106 -0.14 3.13 4.93
CA PHE A 106 0.18 3.50 6.32
C PHE A 106 0.99 2.43 7.06
N ASP A 107 0.73 1.16 6.76
CA ASP A 107 1.41 0.05 7.41
C ASP A 107 2.88 -0.08 6.97
N LYS A 108 3.78 0.10 7.94
CA LYS A 108 5.24 -0.02 7.77
C LYS A 108 5.75 -1.45 8.01
N GLU A 109 4.95 -2.35 8.56
CA GLU A 109 5.39 -3.72 8.82
C GLU A 109 5.25 -4.61 7.59
N VAL A 110 4.23 -4.36 6.75
CA VAL A 110 3.94 -5.15 5.56
C VAL A 110 4.49 -4.48 4.30
N ILE A 111 5.53 -5.08 3.72
CA ILE A 111 6.16 -4.65 2.47
C ILE A 111 6.09 -5.81 1.47
N LEU A 112 5.33 -5.62 0.39
CA LEU A 112 5.06 -6.64 -0.63
C LEU A 112 5.28 -6.11 -2.06
N SER A 113 6.15 -5.11 -2.22
CA SER A 113 6.47 -4.59 -3.55
C SER A 113 7.15 -5.68 -4.39
N LYS A 114 6.94 -5.64 -5.71
CA LYS A 114 7.55 -6.60 -6.64
C LYS A 114 9.08 -6.63 -6.49
N GLU A 115 9.72 -5.47 -6.44
CA GLU A 115 11.18 -5.31 -6.26
C GLU A 115 11.68 -6.05 -5.00
N TYR A 116 11.05 -5.82 -3.85
CA TYR A 116 11.40 -6.49 -2.60
C TYR A 116 11.19 -8.01 -2.68
N MET A 117 10.03 -8.43 -3.18
CA MET A 117 9.70 -9.85 -3.28
C MET A 117 10.58 -10.60 -4.29
N ASP A 118 11.04 -9.94 -5.35
CA ASP A 118 11.95 -10.53 -6.32
C ASP A 118 13.34 -10.77 -5.73
N LEU A 119 13.84 -9.85 -4.90
CA LEU A 119 15.10 -9.99 -4.18
C LEU A 119 15.05 -11.15 -3.17
N LEU A 120 13.97 -11.27 -2.40
CA LEU A 120 13.82 -12.39 -1.46
C LEU A 120 13.70 -13.75 -2.17
N LYS A 121 13.27 -13.77 -3.44
CA LYS A 121 13.16 -15.00 -4.24
C LYS A 121 14.49 -15.39 -4.90
N THR A 122 15.53 -14.56 -4.83
CA THR A 122 16.82 -14.82 -5.49
C THR A 122 17.41 -16.18 -5.13
N PRO A 123 17.48 -16.60 -3.85
CA PRO A 123 18.06 -17.91 -3.49
C PRO A 123 17.32 -19.08 -4.14
N LYS A 124 15.98 -19.02 -4.11
CA LYS A 124 15.12 -20.02 -4.77
C LYS A 124 15.33 -20.06 -6.28
N LYS A 125 15.46 -18.90 -6.94
CA LYS A 125 15.69 -18.82 -8.39
C LYS A 125 17.04 -19.42 -8.78
N LEU A 126 18.10 -19.04 -8.06
CA LEU A 126 19.46 -19.56 -8.28
C LEU A 126 19.52 -21.07 -8.06
N TYR A 127 18.87 -21.59 -7.02
CA TYR A 127 18.80 -23.03 -6.76
C TYR A 127 18.18 -23.82 -7.93
N TYR A 128 17.07 -23.35 -8.49
CA TYR A 128 16.47 -24.04 -9.64
C TYR A 128 17.28 -23.88 -10.92
N GLN A 129 18.01 -22.78 -11.08
CA GLN A 129 18.95 -22.62 -12.20
C GLN A 129 20.09 -23.64 -12.10
N TRP A 130 20.66 -23.80 -10.91
CA TRP A 130 21.69 -24.80 -10.64
C TRP A 130 21.20 -26.23 -10.91
N ILE A 131 20.02 -26.62 -10.40
CA ILE A 131 19.43 -27.94 -10.71
C ILE A 131 19.19 -28.14 -12.21
N SER A 132 18.95 -27.06 -12.96
CA SER A 132 18.73 -27.11 -14.40
C SER A 132 20.04 -27.29 -15.20
N GLY A 133 21.18 -27.44 -14.51
CA GLY A 133 22.49 -27.69 -15.12
C GLY A 133 23.30 -26.43 -15.42
N ILE A 134 22.92 -25.26 -14.89
CA ILE A 134 23.76 -24.06 -14.94
C ILE A 134 24.89 -24.24 -13.93
N ASP A 135 26.13 -24.23 -14.43
CA ASP A 135 27.31 -24.29 -13.58
C ASP A 135 27.40 -23.02 -12.71
N MET A 136 27.67 -23.24 -11.43
CA MET A 136 27.70 -22.18 -10.42
C MET A 136 28.77 -22.50 -9.40
N ASP A 137 29.60 -21.52 -9.07
CA ASP A 137 30.56 -21.65 -7.99
C ASP A 137 29.96 -21.16 -6.65
N THR A 138 30.35 -21.82 -5.55
CA THR A 138 29.83 -21.53 -4.21
C THR A 138 30.07 -20.09 -3.77
N TYR A 139 31.21 -19.51 -4.14
CA TYR A 139 31.59 -18.16 -3.73
C TYR A 139 30.67 -17.11 -4.39
N THR A 140 30.53 -17.16 -5.71
CA THR A 140 29.67 -16.26 -6.47
C THR A 140 28.21 -16.40 -6.06
N VAL A 141 27.72 -17.63 -5.85
CA VAL A 141 26.33 -17.83 -5.41
C VAL A 141 26.09 -17.22 -4.03
N THR A 142 26.98 -17.46 -3.07
CA THR A 142 26.89 -16.86 -1.73
C THR A 142 26.90 -15.33 -1.83
N GLU A 143 27.83 -14.76 -2.61
CA GLU A 143 27.90 -13.31 -2.83
C GLU A 143 26.63 -12.74 -3.48
N LEU A 144 26.05 -13.41 -4.47
CA LEU A 144 24.81 -12.99 -5.12
C LEU A 144 23.62 -13.03 -4.16
N ILE A 145 23.53 -14.07 -3.31
CA ILE A 145 22.50 -14.19 -2.30
C ILE A 145 22.66 -13.09 -1.25
N ASP A 146 23.84 -12.92 -0.68
CA ASP A 146 24.10 -11.91 0.36
C ASP A 146 23.80 -10.50 -0.15
N ASN A 147 24.26 -10.18 -1.37
CA ASN A 147 23.93 -8.91 -2.02
C ASN A 147 22.43 -8.73 -2.24
N ALA A 148 21.71 -9.78 -2.63
CA ALA A 148 20.26 -9.71 -2.82
C ALA A 148 19.53 -9.47 -1.50
N ILE A 149 19.95 -10.12 -0.41
CA ILE A 149 19.34 -9.98 0.91
C ILE A 149 19.64 -8.60 1.53
N ASP A 150 20.88 -8.11 1.43
CA ASP A 150 21.23 -6.76 1.87
C ASP A 150 20.46 -5.69 1.07
N ASN A 151 20.35 -5.86 -0.25
CA ASN A 151 19.53 -4.99 -1.08
C ASN A 151 18.04 -5.08 -0.72
N ALA A 152 17.52 -6.27 -0.39
CA ALA A 152 16.12 -6.43 0.05
C ALA A 152 15.87 -5.62 1.32
N GLN A 153 16.81 -5.62 2.26
CA GLN A 153 16.72 -4.85 3.49
C GLN A 153 16.77 -3.33 3.23
N LYS A 154 17.66 -2.87 2.33
CA LYS A 154 17.72 -1.47 1.90
C LYS A 154 16.41 -1.02 1.24
N VAL A 155 15.86 -1.85 0.33
CA VAL A 155 14.58 -1.61 -0.33
C VAL A 155 13.43 -1.58 0.67
N LYS A 156 13.41 -2.51 1.63
CA LYS A 156 12.41 -2.53 2.71
C LYS A 156 12.42 -1.23 3.51
N ILE A 157 13.59 -0.79 3.99
CA ILE A 157 13.74 0.47 4.74
C ILE A 157 13.28 1.66 3.90
N LYS A 158 13.62 1.70 2.61
CA LYS A 158 13.17 2.74 1.69
C LYS A 158 11.63 2.76 1.59
N LEU A 159 11.01 1.62 1.31
CA LEU A 159 9.56 1.53 1.15
C LEU A 159 8.79 1.83 2.44
N GLN A 160 9.36 1.48 3.60
CA GLN A 160 8.81 1.86 4.92
C GLN A 160 8.75 3.37 5.11
N LYS A 161 9.75 4.11 4.62
CA LYS A 161 9.79 5.57 4.68
C LYS A 161 8.77 6.24 3.75
N GLU A 162 8.33 5.55 2.69
CA GLU A 162 7.33 6.08 1.75
C GLU A 162 5.90 6.06 2.31
N LYS A 163 5.66 5.25 3.36
CA LYS A 163 4.37 5.11 4.03
C LYS A 163 4.07 6.36 4.87
N MET A 164 2.80 6.77 4.85
CA MET A 164 2.27 7.83 5.70
C MET A 164 2.17 7.33 7.15
N SER A 165 2.03 8.26 8.08
CA SER A 165 1.84 7.95 9.50
C SER A 165 0.57 8.62 10.00
N LEU A 166 -0.34 7.81 10.55
CA LEU A 166 -1.56 8.21 11.25
C LEU A 166 -1.81 7.20 12.37
N SER A 167 -2.41 7.66 13.47
CA SER A 167 -3.01 6.77 14.46
C SER A 167 -4.21 6.04 13.87
N TRP A 168 -4.61 4.93 14.49
CA TRP A 168 -5.76 4.16 14.03
C TRP A 168 -7.07 4.95 14.09
N ASN A 169 -7.23 5.81 15.11
CA ASN A 169 -8.42 6.66 15.26
C ASN A 169 -8.47 7.76 14.19
N GLU A 170 -7.35 8.44 13.91
CA GLU A 170 -7.28 9.41 12.82
C GLU A 170 -7.59 8.74 11.47
N TYR A 171 -7.08 7.53 11.24
CA TYR A 171 -7.37 6.77 10.03
C TYR A 171 -8.87 6.46 9.89
N LYS A 172 -9.53 6.02 10.97
CA LYS A 172 -10.98 5.78 10.98
C LYS A 172 -11.76 7.04 10.60
N ASN A 173 -11.43 8.17 11.22
CA ASN A 173 -12.11 9.44 10.94
C ASN A 173 -11.97 9.85 9.47
N VAL A 174 -10.77 9.70 8.89
CA VAL A 174 -10.54 9.98 7.45
C VAL A 174 -11.36 9.03 6.56
N VAL A 175 -11.46 7.75 6.92
CA VAL A 175 -12.26 6.78 6.18
C VAL A 175 -13.75 7.14 6.23
N GLU A 176 -14.28 7.47 7.41
CA GLU A 176 -15.68 7.85 7.58
C GLU A 176 -16.02 9.13 6.81
N GLU A 177 -15.17 10.15 6.85
CA GLU A 177 -15.36 11.37 6.04
C GLU A 177 -15.44 11.04 4.54
N PHE A 178 -14.58 10.13 4.07
CA PHE A 178 -14.58 9.69 2.68
C PHE A 178 -15.80 8.83 2.33
N LEU A 179 -16.29 8.01 3.26
CA LEU A 179 -17.51 7.23 3.08
C LEU A 179 -18.75 8.12 3.04
N LYS A 180 -18.85 9.14 3.91
CA LYS A 180 -19.95 10.13 3.88
C LYS A 180 -19.97 10.84 2.52
N ARG A 181 -18.80 11.26 2.02
CA ARG A 181 -18.69 11.81 0.66
C ARG A 181 -19.08 10.83 -0.43
N CYS A 182 -18.82 9.53 -0.27
CA CYS A 182 -19.32 8.52 -1.21
C CYS A 182 -20.85 8.51 -1.20
N PHE A 183 -21.51 8.51 -0.04
CA PHE A 183 -22.97 8.56 0.08
C PHE A 183 -23.54 9.84 -0.53
N ASP A 184 -22.95 11.00 -0.25
CA ASP A 184 -23.41 12.29 -0.77
C ASP A 184 -23.32 12.37 -2.29
N ASN A 185 -22.25 11.84 -2.88
CA ASN A 185 -22.00 11.89 -4.32
C ASN A 185 -22.48 10.64 -5.09
N CYS A 186 -23.02 9.64 -4.40
CA CYS A 186 -23.59 8.47 -5.05
C CYS A 186 -24.82 8.88 -5.83
N LYS A 187 -25.05 8.26 -6.98
CA LYS A 187 -26.31 8.39 -7.73
C LYS A 187 -27.00 7.05 -7.68
N LEU A 188 -28.32 7.04 -7.62
CA LEU A 188 -29.10 5.81 -7.60
C LEU A 188 -29.02 5.10 -8.96
N ILE A 189 -29.16 3.77 -8.96
CA ILE A 189 -29.05 2.97 -10.19
C ILE A 189 -30.05 3.43 -11.26
N GLY A 190 -31.28 3.76 -10.86
CA GLY A 190 -32.32 4.31 -11.74
C GLY A 190 -31.99 5.68 -12.36
N GLU A 191 -30.99 6.40 -11.86
CA GLU A 191 -30.49 7.63 -12.49
C GLU A 191 -29.49 7.37 -13.63
N TYR A 192 -28.91 6.17 -13.69
CA TYR A 192 -27.99 5.75 -14.76
C TYR A 192 -28.71 5.04 -15.91
N GLU A 193 -29.90 4.52 -15.66
CA GLU A 193 -30.76 3.94 -16.68
C GLU A 193 -31.36 5.05 -17.54
N ASP A 194 -30.78 5.27 -18.70
CA ASP A 194 -31.43 6.02 -19.75
C ASP A 194 -32.69 5.23 -20.17
N LYS A 195 -33.89 5.75 -19.87
CA LYS A 195 -35.19 5.12 -20.21
C LYS A 195 -35.35 4.79 -21.70
N THR A 196 -34.43 5.26 -22.55
CA THR A 196 -34.41 5.03 -24.00
C THR A 196 -33.36 4.02 -24.47
N LYS A 197 -32.43 3.56 -23.61
CA LYS A 197 -31.34 2.65 -23.98
C LYS A 197 -31.15 1.56 -22.93
N ILE A 198 -31.43 0.33 -23.34
CA ILE A 198 -31.07 -0.86 -22.58
C ILE A 198 -29.54 -1.03 -22.69
N ASN A 199 -28.78 -0.49 -21.73
CA ASN A 199 -27.35 -0.76 -21.58
C ASN A 199 -27.16 -2.00 -20.71
N THR A 200 -27.45 -3.17 -21.28
CA THR A 200 -27.32 -4.51 -20.69
C THR A 200 -25.85 -4.91 -20.48
N MET A 201 -25.19 -4.28 -19.52
CA MET A 201 -24.05 -4.87 -18.81
C MET A 201 -24.29 -5.00 -17.29
N LEU A 202 -25.40 -4.44 -16.79
CA LEU A 202 -25.80 -4.44 -15.37
C LEU A 202 -26.75 -5.59 -15.01
N ASP A 203 -27.46 -6.18 -15.97
CA ASP A 203 -28.47 -7.24 -15.75
C ASP A 203 -27.97 -8.51 -15.03
N PHE A 204 -26.65 -8.69 -14.88
CA PHE A 204 -26.04 -9.85 -14.21
C PHE A 204 -25.39 -9.52 -12.85
N LEU A 205 -25.34 -8.25 -12.44
CA LEU A 205 -24.77 -7.82 -11.17
C LEU A 205 -25.89 -7.34 -10.26
N THR A 206 -25.98 -7.86 -9.03
CA THR A 206 -26.94 -7.32 -8.06
C THR A 206 -26.62 -5.84 -7.78
N GLU A 207 -27.63 -5.05 -7.45
CA GLU A 207 -27.47 -3.61 -7.18
C GLU A 207 -26.41 -3.33 -6.09
N ASP A 208 -26.30 -4.21 -5.11
CA ASP A 208 -25.24 -4.18 -4.10
C ASP A 208 -23.83 -4.22 -4.71
N HIS A 209 -23.59 -5.07 -5.71
CA HIS A 209 -22.29 -5.12 -6.36
C HIS A 209 -21.95 -3.81 -7.06
N PHE A 210 -22.95 -3.12 -7.63
CA PHE A 210 -22.77 -1.81 -8.22
C PHE A 210 -22.31 -0.79 -7.16
N TYR A 211 -23.01 -0.70 -6.04
CA TYR A 211 -22.69 0.25 -4.98
C TYR A 211 -21.38 -0.08 -4.25
N VAL A 212 -21.09 -1.37 -4.00
CA VAL A 212 -19.79 -1.82 -3.46
C VAL A 212 -18.66 -1.41 -4.40
N GLY A 213 -18.82 -1.65 -5.71
CA GLY A 213 -17.86 -1.28 -6.73
C GLY A 213 -17.62 0.23 -6.78
N TYR A 214 -18.69 1.02 -6.72
CA TYR A 214 -18.65 2.47 -6.62
C TYR A 214 -17.85 2.92 -5.39
N ILE A 215 -18.24 2.50 -4.18
CA ILE A 215 -17.58 2.89 -2.93
C ILE A 215 -16.10 2.51 -2.96
N CYS A 216 -15.77 1.27 -3.34
CA CYS A 216 -14.39 0.78 -3.36
C CYS A 216 -13.50 1.57 -4.33
N ARG A 217 -14.02 1.95 -5.51
CA ARG A 217 -13.31 2.75 -6.51
C ARG A 217 -13.12 4.19 -6.02
N THR A 218 -14.17 4.78 -5.47
CA THR A 218 -14.16 6.16 -4.96
C THR A 218 -13.21 6.31 -3.78
N LEU A 219 -13.25 5.39 -2.81
CA LEU A 219 -12.31 5.35 -1.69
C LEU A 219 -10.85 5.30 -2.15
N GLU A 220 -10.52 4.44 -3.12
CA GLU A 220 -9.15 4.37 -3.65
C GLU A 220 -8.69 5.73 -4.22
N ASN A 221 -9.58 6.42 -4.94
CA ASN A 221 -9.28 7.73 -5.52
C ASN A 221 -9.14 8.82 -4.46
N TYR A 222 -10.01 8.82 -3.45
CA TYR A 222 -9.87 9.73 -2.31
C TYR A 222 -8.54 9.51 -1.58
N PHE A 223 -8.13 8.27 -1.31
CA PHE A 223 -6.84 8.02 -0.67
C PHE A 223 -5.63 8.37 -1.54
N LYS A 224 -5.71 8.20 -2.86
CA LYS A 224 -4.68 8.71 -3.78
C LYS A 224 -4.53 10.23 -3.70
N ASN A 225 -5.66 10.94 -3.56
CA ASN A 225 -5.68 12.39 -3.45
C ASN A 225 -5.30 12.88 -2.05
N TYR A 226 -5.64 12.12 -1.01
CA TYR A 226 -5.21 12.34 0.36
C TYR A 226 -3.70 12.19 0.50
N GLN A 227 -3.09 11.19 -0.15
CA GLN A 227 -1.64 11.05 -0.17
C GLN A 227 -0.94 12.29 -0.74
N LYS A 228 -1.52 12.92 -1.78
CA LYS A 228 -0.98 14.15 -2.36
C LYS A 228 -1.06 15.32 -1.38
N GLU A 229 -2.21 15.50 -0.73
CA GLU A 229 -2.41 16.52 0.31
C GLU A 229 -1.47 16.32 1.49
N TYR A 230 -1.33 15.09 1.99
CA TYR A 230 -0.46 14.74 3.11
C TYR A 230 0.99 15.17 2.86
N TYR A 231 1.47 15.03 1.63
CA TYR A 231 2.82 15.45 1.24
C TYR A 231 2.89 16.88 0.67
N GLY A 232 1.78 17.62 0.64
CA GLY A 232 1.71 19.00 0.14
C GLY A 232 2.01 19.14 -1.35
N VAL A 233 1.75 18.11 -2.17
CA VAL A 233 1.99 18.16 -3.63
C VAL A 233 0.72 18.52 -4.40
N ARG A 234 0.88 19.24 -5.50
CA ARG A 234 -0.24 19.73 -6.32
C ARG A 234 -0.99 18.57 -6.96
N ARG A 235 -2.32 18.70 -7.00
CA ARG A 235 -3.21 17.84 -7.78
C ARG A 235 -3.30 18.37 -9.21
N GLY A 236 -3.33 17.48 -10.19
CA GLY A 236 -3.46 17.89 -11.58
C GLY A 236 -3.29 16.75 -12.56
N HIS A 237 -3.94 16.89 -13.72
CA HIS A 237 -3.72 16.03 -14.88
C HIS A 237 -2.34 16.37 -15.48
N GLY A 238 -1.53 15.36 -15.79
CA GLY A 238 -0.18 15.55 -16.35
C GLY A 238 0.96 15.73 -15.33
N ASN A 239 0.65 15.87 -14.04
CA ASN A 239 1.70 15.92 -13.00
C ASN A 239 2.39 14.56 -12.87
N ILE A 240 3.71 14.56 -12.99
CA ILE A 240 4.54 13.37 -12.74
C ILE A 240 5.01 13.43 -11.28
N TYR A 241 4.86 12.33 -10.56
CA TYR A 241 5.28 12.23 -9.16
C TYR A 241 6.44 11.25 -9.02
N SER A 242 7.29 11.49 -8.03
CA SER A 242 8.34 10.56 -7.61
C SER A 242 8.50 10.55 -6.09
N ARG A 243 9.44 9.76 -5.57
CA ARG A 243 9.72 9.66 -4.14
C ARG A 243 11.04 10.37 -3.81
N CYS A 244 11.05 11.12 -2.71
CA CYS A 244 12.27 11.71 -2.18
C CYS A 244 13.28 10.62 -1.81
N LYS A 245 14.51 10.72 -2.32
CA LYS A 245 15.57 9.71 -2.09
C LYS A 245 15.96 9.56 -0.61
N GLN A 246 15.76 10.59 0.20
CA GLN A 246 16.15 10.59 1.61
C GLN A 246 15.02 10.14 2.55
N CYS A 247 13.83 10.73 2.42
CA CYS A 247 12.72 10.54 3.36
C CYS A 247 11.52 9.78 2.80
N GLY A 248 11.50 9.40 1.51
CA GLY A 248 10.37 8.67 0.90
C GLY A 248 9.11 9.49 0.64
N SER A 249 9.07 10.78 1.01
CA SER A 249 7.92 11.65 0.74
C SER A 249 7.61 11.74 -0.76
N LEU A 250 6.32 11.85 -1.10
CA LEU A 250 5.91 12.11 -2.47
C LEU A 250 6.36 13.51 -2.91
N ILE A 251 6.93 13.63 -4.11
CA ILE A 251 7.39 14.90 -4.68
C ILE A 251 6.91 15.03 -6.13
N GLU A 252 6.61 16.26 -6.55
CA GLU A 252 6.30 16.59 -7.94
C GLU A 252 7.58 16.73 -8.77
N LYS A 253 7.67 16.00 -9.87
CA LYS A 253 8.79 16.05 -10.83
C LYS A 253 8.60 17.25 -11.75
N THR A 254 9.19 18.38 -11.38
CA THR A 254 9.33 19.56 -12.26
C THR A 254 10.50 19.43 -13.25
N GLY A 255 11.36 18.42 -13.07
CA GLY A 255 12.47 18.10 -13.97
C GLY A 255 13.29 16.91 -13.49
N ASN A 256 14.19 16.41 -14.34
CA ASN A 256 14.97 15.18 -14.07
C ASN A 256 15.88 15.29 -12.83
N LYS A 257 16.37 16.50 -12.53
CA LYS A 257 17.31 16.77 -11.42
C LYS A 257 16.65 16.80 -10.03
N ARG A 258 15.31 16.84 -9.92
CA ARG A 258 14.64 16.86 -8.61
C ARG A 258 14.63 15.46 -8.00
N LEU A 259 15.47 15.26 -6.98
CA LEU A 259 15.66 13.99 -6.26
C LEU A 259 15.15 14.02 -4.80
N TYR A 260 14.97 15.22 -4.25
CA TYR A 260 14.62 15.44 -2.84
C TYR A 260 13.38 16.32 -2.72
N CYS A 261 12.65 16.16 -1.61
CA CYS A 261 11.67 17.17 -1.18
C CYS A 261 12.41 18.42 -0.67
N ASP A 262 11.70 19.54 -0.55
CA ASP A 262 12.33 20.84 -0.25
C ASP A 262 13.08 20.81 1.10
N LYS A 263 12.50 20.17 2.11
CA LYS A 263 13.14 19.96 3.42
C LYS A 263 14.45 19.18 3.30
N CYS A 264 14.45 18.05 2.57
CA CYS A 264 15.66 17.24 2.39
C CYS A 264 16.69 17.91 1.49
N ALA A 265 16.26 18.67 0.48
CA ALA A 265 17.15 19.44 -0.38
C ALA A 265 17.91 20.50 0.42
N GLU A 266 17.23 21.20 1.32
CA GLU A 266 17.86 22.19 2.20
C GLU A 266 18.88 21.55 3.16
N LEU A 267 18.52 20.42 3.79
CA LEU A 267 19.43 19.66 4.65
C LEU A 267 20.68 19.18 3.89
N SER A 268 20.48 18.62 2.69
CA SER A 268 21.57 18.16 1.83
C SER A 268 22.50 19.30 1.41
N LYS A 269 21.95 20.48 1.10
CA LYS A 269 22.74 21.68 0.80
C LYS A 269 23.58 22.13 1.99
N LYS A 270 23.01 22.17 3.19
CA LYS A 270 23.73 22.50 4.43
C LYS A 270 24.90 21.54 4.68
N GLU A 271 24.69 20.24 4.47
CA GLU A 271 25.73 19.22 4.64
C GLU A 271 26.85 19.36 3.60
N SER A 272 26.49 19.61 2.33
CA SER A 272 27.45 19.82 1.25
C SER A 272 28.33 21.06 1.49
N ASN A 273 27.73 22.15 1.95
CA ASN A 273 28.47 23.36 2.32
C ASN A 273 29.45 23.10 3.47
N ARG A 274 29.00 22.41 4.54
CA ARG A 274 29.88 22.02 5.66
C ARG A 274 31.07 21.17 5.21
N LYS A 275 30.86 20.21 4.30
CA LYS A 275 31.92 19.36 3.74
C LYS A 275 32.91 20.19 2.91
N SER A 276 32.40 21.12 2.10
CA SER A 276 33.20 22.02 1.28
C SER A 276 34.07 22.95 2.13
N ASP A 277 33.48 23.53 3.18
CA ASP A 277 34.18 24.40 4.13
C ASP A 277 35.28 23.64 4.89
N LYS A 278 34.98 22.41 5.33
CA LYS A 278 35.98 21.53 5.98
C LYS A 278 37.15 21.27 5.03
N LYS A 279 36.86 20.84 3.80
CA LYS A 279 37.89 20.57 2.77
C LYS A 279 38.71 21.82 2.41
N TYR A 280 38.11 23.00 2.44
CA TYR A 280 38.82 24.26 2.23
C TYR A 280 39.76 24.59 3.40
N LYS A 281 39.29 24.44 4.64
CA LYS A 281 40.10 24.65 5.85
C LYS A 281 41.27 23.67 5.94
N ASP A 282 41.05 22.40 5.58
CA ASP A 282 42.07 21.36 5.59
C ASP A 282 43.18 21.68 4.57
N ARG A 283 42.81 22.03 3.32
CA ARG A 283 43.77 22.49 2.30
C ARG A 283 44.57 23.72 2.73
N LYS A 284 43.93 24.68 3.42
CA LYS A 284 44.62 25.85 3.98
C LYS A 284 45.62 25.50 5.07
N ARG A 285 45.37 24.42 5.84
CA ARG A 285 46.30 23.94 6.88
C ARG A 285 47.47 23.19 6.28
N GLU A 286 47.25 22.41 5.22
CA GLU A 286 48.30 21.73 4.46
C GLU A 286 49.24 22.75 3.80
N ASN A 287 48.70 23.75 3.12
CA ASN A 287 49.49 24.82 2.48
C ASN A 287 50.26 25.72 3.46
N LYS A 288 49.96 25.68 4.76
CA LYS A 288 50.71 26.40 5.81
C LYS A 288 51.84 25.56 6.44
N LYS A 289 51.88 24.26 6.13
CA LYS A 289 52.89 23.31 6.64
C LYS A 289 53.98 22.98 5.60
N SER A 290 53.74 23.30 4.33
CA SER A 290 54.78 23.43 3.29
C SER A 290 55.37 24.83 3.31
#